data_AF-A0A952L1C8-F1
#
_entry.id   AF-A0A952L1C8-F1
#
_cell.length_a   1.000
_cell.length_b   1.000
_cell.length_c   1.000
_cell.angle_alpha   90.00
_cell.angle_beta   90.00
_cell.angle_gamma   90.00
#
_symmetry.space_group_name_H-M   'P 1'
#
loop_
_entity.id
_entity.type
_entity.pdbx_description
1 polymer ?
#
loop_
_entity_poly.entity_id
_entity_poly.type
_entity_poly.pdbx_seq_one_letter_code
_entity_poly.pdbx_strand_id
1 'polypeptide(L)'
;MAFWTYILRCSDGSYYTGHTDDLEKRISQHHSGTFPDCYTVSRRPLELVWANEYQDRDGAFLAERQLKGWSRAKKEALIAGDWERVRKLASRARVLRDDAEPSTSSVSASPQDEREQNKSAHAEEGLSSSRSERGEGPSRSTAPRSPVIVLVRPQLGENIGKAARAMLNFGLTELRLVAPRDGWPNPSAGPAAAGADVVLERASVHDSLAEAVGDCTHVYATTVRKRGVTKPVLTPEAAARAIHAEPGKAAIVFGPERSGLETDEVALARAIVTVPINPAFASLNLAQAVILCAYEWSKAQ
;
A
#
# COMPACT_ATOMS: atom_id res chain seq x y z
N MET A 1 6.98 -29.56 -0.69
CA MET A 1 5.68 -30.18 -0.98
C MET A 1 4.98 -29.28 -1.96
N ALA A 2 4.40 -29.83 -3.02
CA ALA A 2 3.70 -29.05 -4.03
C ALA A 2 2.39 -28.50 -3.46
N PHE A 3 2.04 -27.26 -3.81
CA PHE A 3 0.74 -26.68 -3.50
C PHE A 3 0.01 -26.37 -4.80
N TRP A 4 -1.30 -26.49 -4.77
CA TRP A 4 -2.15 -26.39 -5.95
C TRP A 4 -3.18 -25.29 -5.76
N THR A 5 -3.38 -24.48 -6.80
CA THR A 5 -4.59 -23.66 -6.95
C THR A 5 -5.45 -24.29 -8.02
N TYR A 6 -6.76 -24.39 -7.77
CA TYR A 6 -7.68 -25.03 -8.70
C TYR A 6 -8.99 -24.25 -8.84
N ILE A 7 -9.65 -24.45 -9.97
CA ILE A 7 -10.99 -23.94 -10.26
C ILE A 7 -11.91 -25.12 -10.53
N LEU A 8 -13.05 -25.16 -9.83
CA LEU A 8 -14.14 -26.08 -10.08
C LEU A 8 -15.29 -25.35 -10.76
N ARG A 9 -15.90 -25.97 -11.76
CA ARG A 9 -17.19 -25.56 -12.31
C ARG A 9 -18.31 -26.30 -11.59
N CYS A 10 -19.22 -25.54 -11.01
CA CYS A 10 -20.41 -26.04 -10.33
C CYS A 10 -21.53 -26.37 -11.32
N SER A 11 -22.51 -27.16 -10.88
CA SER A 11 -23.67 -27.54 -11.70
C SER A 11 -24.54 -26.35 -12.14
N ASP A 12 -24.58 -25.28 -11.35
CA ASP A 12 -25.26 -24.01 -11.69
C ASP A 12 -24.42 -23.09 -12.61
N GLY A 13 -23.27 -23.57 -13.08
CA GLY A 13 -22.35 -22.81 -13.92
C GLY A 13 -21.54 -21.75 -13.18
N SER A 14 -21.58 -21.72 -11.84
CA SER A 14 -20.67 -20.89 -11.04
C SER A 14 -19.26 -21.51 -10.97
N TYR A 15 -18.27 -20.68 -10.62
CA TYR A 15 -16.87 -21.12 -10.46
C TYR A 15 -16.44 -21.01 -9.00
N TYR A 16 -16.00 -22.11 -8.43
CA TYR A 16 -15.33 -22.16 -7.13
C TYR A 16 -13.81 -22.17 -7.33
N THR A 17 -13.08 -21.45 -6.49
CA THR A 17 -11.62 -21.39 -6.54
C THR A 17 -11.08 -21.70 -5.16
N GLY A 18 -10.13 -22.63 -5.08
CA GLY A 18 -9.50 -23.07 -3.84
C GLY A 18 -8.00 -23.30 -4.02
N HIS A 19 -7.29 -23.47 -2.90
CA HIS A 19 -5.94 -24.03 -2.87
C HIS A 19 -5.87 -25.25 -1.93
N THR A 20 -4.88 -26.11 -2.13
CA THR A 20 -4.65 -27.33 -1.34
C THR A 20 -3.20 -27.81 -1.51
N ASP A 21 -2.69 -28.60 -0.58
CA ASP A 21 -1.42 -29.33 -0.69
C ASP A 21 -1.60 -30.71 -1.38
N ASP A 22 -2.83 -31.23 -1.37
CA ASP A 22 -3.21 -32.47 -2.05
C ASP A 22 -4.47 -32.23 -2.90
N LEU A 23 -4.28 -32.15 -4.22
CA LEU A 23 -5.35 -31.83 -5.18
C LEU A 23 -6.34 -32.98 -5.33
N GLU A 24 -5.85 -34.21 -5.46
CA GLU A 24 -6.65 -35.39 -5.74
C GLU A 24 -7.57 -35.71 -4.57
N LYS A 25 -7.02 -35.73 -3.35
CA LYS A 25 -7.79 -35.91 -2.12
C LYS A 25 -8.84 -34.82 -1.95
N ARG A 26 -8.49 -33.56 -2.26
CA ARG A 26 -9.42 -32.44 -2.12
C ARG A 26 -10.58 -32.51 -3.10
N ILE A 27 -10.34 -32.91 -4.34
CA ILE A 27 -11.39 -33.11 -5.35
C ILE A 27 -12.33 -34.25 -4.91
N SER A 28 -11.77 -35.37 -4.44
CA SER A 28 -12.56 -36.49 -3.91
C SER A 28 -13.48 -36.04 -2.76
N GLN A 29 -12.96 -35.25 -1.82
CA GLN A 29 -13.75 -34.66 -0.72
C GLN A 29 -14.88 -33.75 -1.20
N HIS A 30 -14.65 -32.98 -2.27
CA HIS A 30 -15.67 -32.13 -2.88
C HIS A 30 -16.77 -32.96 -3.56
N HIS A 31 -16.42 -34.07 -4.21
CA HIS A 31 -17.39 -34.97 -4.84
C HIS A 31 -18.23 -35.76 -3.83
N SER A 32 -17.58 -36.36 -2.83
CA SER A 32 -18.24 -37.08 -1.73
C SER A 32 -19.08 -36.14 -0.85
N GLY A 33 -18.75 -34.84 -0.81
CA GLY A 33 -19.37 -33.89 0.10
C GLY A 33 -18.95 -34.14 1.55
N THR A 34 -17.71 -34.59 1.77
CA THR A 34 -17.15 -34.91 3.10
C THR A 34 -17.31 -33.77 4.11
N PHE A 35 -17.37 -32.51 3.65
CA PHE A 35 -17.58 -31.33 4.49
C PHE A 35 -18.95 -30.70 4.20
N PRO A 36 -20.00 -30.98 5.00
CA PRO A 36 -21.38 -30.55 4.73
C PRO A 36 -21.56 -29.04 4.59
N ASP A 37 -20.77 -28.25 5.31
CA ASP A 37 -20.84 -26.78 5.32
C ASP A 37 -20.10 -26.12 4.15
N CYS A 38 -19.48 -26.91 3.25
CA CYS A 38 -18.71 -26.36 2.15
C CYS A 38 -19.63 -25.83 1.04
N TYR A 39 -19.29 -24.65 0.51
CA TYR A 39 -20.01 -23.96 -0.57
C TYR A 39 -20.36 -24.85 -1.78
N THR A 40 -19.53 -25.85 -2.06
CA THR A 40 -19.68 -26.72 -3.23
C THR A 40 -20.67 -27.88 -3.00
N VAL A 41 -21.07 -28.19 -1.75
CA VAL A 41 -21.87 -29.38 -1.41
C VAL A 41 -23.25 -29.36 -2.06
N SER A 42 -23.92 -28.21 -2.03
CA SER A 42 -25.23 -27.99 -2.63
C SER A 42 -25.18 -27.73 -4.15
N ARG A 43 -23.97 -27.70 -4.73
CA ARG A 43 -23.71 -27.29 -6.12
C ARG A 43 -23.03 -28.37 -6.96
N ARG A 44 -23.12 -29.62 -6.49
CA ARG A 44 -22.68 -30.82 -7.21
C ARG A 44 -23.63 -31.15 -8.36
N PRO A 45 -23.18 -31.87 -9.42
CA PRO A 45 -21.81 -32.34 -9.66
C PRO A 45 -20.82 -31.18 -9.95
N LEU A 46 -19.54 -31.42 -9.65
CA LEU A 46 -18.45 -30.44 -9.81
C LEU A 46 -17.43 -30.99 -10.80
N GLU A 47 -16.95 -30.14 -11.70
CA GLU A 47 -15.91 -30.50 -12.67
C GLU A 47 -14.65 -29.69 -12.38
N LEU A 48 -13.48 -30.37 -12.31
CA LEU A 48 -12.19 -29.67 -12.27
C LEU A 48 -11.90 -29.11 -13.66
N VAL A 49 -11.90 -27.78 -13.78
CA VAL A 49 -11.72 -27.11 -15.08
C VAL A 49 -10.35 -26.46 -15.24
N TRP A 50 -9.63 -26.24 -14.13
CA TRP A 50 -8.27 -25.70 -14.17
C TRP A 50 -7.52 -26.02 -12.87
N ALA A 51 -6.22 -26.29 -12.97
CA ALA A 51 -5.33 -26.39 -11.83
C ALA A 51 -3.92 -25.92 -12.21
N ASN A 52 -3.19 -25.35 -11.26
CA ASN A 52 -1.78 -25.01 -11.41
C ASN A 52 -0.99 -25.34 -10.13
N GLU A 53 0.21 -25.84 -10.32
CA GLU A 53 1.14 -26.21 -9.26
C GLU A 53 2.05 -25.03 -8.88
N TYR A 54 2.36 -24.93 -7.58
CA TYR A 54 3.24 -23.93 -6.98
C TYR A 54 4.23 -24.62 -6.04
N GLN A 55 5.44 -24.05 -5.94
CA GLN A 55 6.52 -24.59 -5.12
C GLN A 55 6.26 -24.46 -3.61
N ASP A 56 5.46 -23.47 -3.22
CA ASP A 56 5.12 -23.16 -1.84
C ASP A 56 3.64 -22.83 -1.67
N ARG A 57 3.21 -22.81 -0.41
CA ARG A 57 1.82 -22.52 -0.02
C ARG A 57 1.42 -21.11 -0.38
N ASP A 58 2.35 -20.17 -0.21
CA ASP A 58 2.08 -18.75 -0.36
C ASP A 58 1.81 -18.40 -1.82
N GLY A 59 2.52 -19.02 -2.77
CA GLY A 59 2.26 -18.93 -4.20
C GLY A 59 0.85 -19.41 -4.56
N ALA A 60 0.45 -20.58 -4.07
CA ALA A 60 -0.88 -21.13 -4.31
C ALA A 60 -1.99 -20.28 -3.66
N PHE A 61 -1.74 -19.73 -2.47
CA PHE A 61 -2.66 -18.85 -1.77
C PHE A 61 -2.84 -17.50 -2.47
N LEU A 62 -1.75 -16.88 -2.93
CA LEU A 62 -1.78 -15.63 -3.69
C LEU A 62 -2.51 -15.80 -5.03
N ALA A 63 -2.26 -16.91 -5.73
CA ALA A 63 -2.95 -17.25 -6.97
C ALA A 63 -4.45 -17.46 -6.74
N GLU A 64 -4.85 -18.19 -5.70
CA GLU A 64 -6.26 -18.37 -5.33
C GLU A 64 -6.92 -17.00 -5.08
N ARG A 65 -6.26 -16.12 -4.32
CA ARG A 65 -6.78 -14.79 -3.98
C ARG A 65 -6.94 -13.92 -5.22
N GLN A 66 -5.98 -13.98 -6.14
CA GLN A 66 -6.05 -13.26 -7.42
C GLN A 66 -7.21 -13.77 -8.28
N LEU A 67 -7.33 -15.09 -8.43
CA LEU A 67 -8.38 -15.73 -9.23
C LEU A 67 -9.78 -15.48 -8.67
N LYS A 68 -9.96 -15.51 -7.33
CA LYS A 68 -11.26 -15.17 -6.71
C LYS A 68 -11.79 -13.80 -7.15
N GLY A 69 -10.91 -12.82 -7.35
CA GLY A 69 -11.26 -11.47 -7.79
C GLY A 69 -11.46 -11.30 -9.31
N TRP A 70 -11.24 -12.33 -10.12
CA TRP A 70 -11.41 -12.24 -11.57
C TRP A 70 -12.88 -12.34 -11.98
N SER A 71 -13.23 -11.58 -13.02
CA SER A 71 -14.53 -11.70 -13.68
C SER A 71 -14.70 -13.09 -14.27
N ARG A 72 -15.95 -13.52 -14.42
CA ARG A 72 -16.30 -14.81 -15.04
C ARG A 72 -15.62 -15.00 -16.41
N ALA A 73 -15.70 -13.98 -17.26
CA ALA A 73 -15.10 -14.00 -18.60
C ALA A 73 -13.58 -14.18 -18.57
N LYS A 74 -12.90 -13.64 -17.55
CA LYS A 74 -11.44 -13.77 -17.41
C LYS A 74 -11.05 -15.15 -16.89
N LYS A 75 -11.86 -15.75 -16.00
CA LYS A 75 -11.69 -17.16 -15.58
C LYS A 75 -11.93 -18.12 -16.73
N GLU A 76 -12.95 -17.90 -17.54
CA GLU A 76 -13.23 -18.70 -18.74
C GLU A 76 -12.10 -18.61 -19.76
N ALA A 77 -11.53 -17.42 -19.98
CA ALA A 77 -10.35 -17.27 -20.83
C ALA A 77 -9.12 -18.02 -20.29
N LEU A 78 -8.92 -18.05 -18.96
CA LEU A 78 -7.85 -18.82 -18.33
C LEU A 78 -8.05 -20.33 -18.49
N ILE A 79 -9.27 -20.81 -18.25
CA ILE A 79 -9.66 -22.22 -18.41
C ILE A 79 -9.44 -22.67 -19.86
N ALA A 80 -9.73 -21.80 -20.84
CA ALA A 80 -9.51 -22.08 -22.26
C ALA A 80 -8.04 -21.97 -22.71
N GLY A 81 -7.12 -21.54 -21.84
CA GLY A 81 -5.72 -21.29 -22.19
C GLY A 81 -5.49 -20.07 -23.11
N ASP A 82 -6.51 -19.22 -23.29
CA ASP A 82 -6.47 -18.05 -24.16
C ASP A 82 -5.86 -16.84 -23.43
N TRP A 83 -4.54 -16.83 -23.35
CA TRP A 83 -3.77 -15.79 -22.68
C TRP A 83 -3.94 -14.39 -23.30
N GLU A 84 -4.19 -14.29 -24.61
CA GLU A 84 -4.48 -13.02 -25.26
C GLU A 84 -5.77 -12.41 -24.74
N ARG A 85 -6.82 -13.23 -24.61
CA ARG A 85 -8.11 -12.79 -24.09
C ARG A 85 -8.05 -12.46 -22.60
N VAL A 86 -7.27 -13.21 -21.81
CA VAL A 86 -6.99 -12.85 -20.40
C VAL A 86 -6.35 -11.46 -20.31
N ARG A 87 -5.39 -11.15 -21.19
CA ARG A 87 -4.71 -9.84 -21.24
C ARG A 87 -5.66 -8.71 -21.68
N LYS A 88 -6.46 -8.93 -22.73
CA LYS A 88 -7.46 -7.96 -23.21
C LYS A 88 -8.55 -7.66 -22.17
N LEU A 89 -8.98 -8.67 -21.41
CA LEU A 89 -9.98 -8.49 -20.35
C LEU A 89 -9.38 -7.79 -19.11
N ALA A 90 -8.07 -7.93 -18.88
CA ALA A 90 -7.37 -7.15 -17.87
C ALA A 90 -7.24 -5.66 -18.27
N SER A 91 -7.09 -5.36 -19.56
CA SER A 91 -6.98 -3.97 -20.05
C SER A 91 -8.33 -3.28 -20.24
N ARG A 92 -9.41 -3.98 -20.62
CA ARG A 92 -10.76 -3.39 -20.76
C ARG A 92 -11.38 -2.91 -19.44
N ALA A 93 -11.02 -3.52 -18.30
CA ALA A 93 -11.40 -3.02 -16.98
C ALA A 93 -10.79 -1.65 -16.66
N ARG A 94 -9.73 -1.26 -17.38
CA ARG A 94 -9.06 0.05 -17.28
C ARG A 94 -9.74 1.12 -18.14
N VAL A 95 -10.18 0.77 -19.36
CA VAL A 95 -10.78 1.73 -20.32
C VAL A 95 -12.21 2.15 -19.96
N LEU A 96 -13.05 1.23 -19.44
CA LEU A 96 -14.44 1.54 -19.06
C LEU A 96 -14.58 2.48 -17.85
N ARG A 97 -13.49 2.94 -17.25
CA ARG A 97 -13.49 3.90 -16.14
C ARG A 97 -13.21 5.35 -16.59
N ASP A 98 -12.73 5.56 -17.81
CA ASP A 98 -12.30 6.89 -18.30
C ASP A 98 -13.40 7.65 -19.09
N ASP A 99 -14.49 7.01 -19.54
CA ASP A 99 -15.49 7.61 -20.46
C ASP A 99 -16.75 8.24 -19.78
N ALA A 100 -16.69 8.63 -18.51
CA ALA A 100 -17.79 9.36 -17.87
C ALA A 100 -17.56 10.88 -17.94
N GLU A 101 -17.94 11.52 -19.04
CA GLU A 101 -17.90 13.00 -19.17
C GLU A 101 -18.98 13.71 -18.34
N PRO A 102 -18.69 14.93 -17.82
CA PRO A 102 -19.64 15.72 -17.04
C PRO A 102 -20.54 16.58 -17.93
N SER A 103 -21.84 16.45 -17.72
CA SER A 103 -22.87 17.31 -18.31
C SER A 103 -22.82 18.76 -17.81
N THR A 104 -23.00 19.66 -18.76
CA THR A 104 -23.01 21.13 -18.74
C THR A 104 -24.05 21.79 -17.83
N SER A 105 -23.70 22.91 -17.19
CA SER A 105 -24.62 24.03 -16.94
C SER A 105 -23.89 25.40 -16.84
N SER A 106 -23.91 26.10 -17.97
CA SER A 106 -24.06 27.55 -18.23
C SER A 106 -23.78 28.65 -17.16
N VAL A 107 -22.91 29.60 -17.59
CA VAL A 107 -23.05 31.09 -17.64
C VAL A 107 -23.04 31.85 -16.29
N SER A 108 -22.10 32.77 -16.03
CA SER A 108 -22.12 34.15 -16.55
C SER A 108 -20.79 34.96 -16.46
N ALA A 109 -20.40 35.50 -17.63
CA ALA A 109 -19.86 36.83 -17.97
C ALA A 109 -18.85 37.61 -17.08
N SER A 110 -17.77 38.01 -17.75
CA SER A 110 -16.66 38.95 -17.42
C SER A 110 -17.09 40.44 -17.36
N PRO A 111 -16.22 41.43 -17.04
CA PRO A 111 -15.10 41.93 -17.91
C PRO A 111 -13.78 42.26 -17.13
N GLN A 112 -12.59 41.90 -17.60
CA GLN A 112 -11.65 42.58 -18.54
C GLN A 112 -10.90 43.82 -18.03
N ASP A 113 -9.69 43.99 -18.58
CA ASP A 113 -8.69 45.07 -18.47
C ASP A 113 -7.75 45.03 -17.25
N GLU A 114 -6.42 45.22 -17.34
CA GLU A 114 -5.58 45.80 -18.40
C GLU A 114 -4.09 45.40 -18.19
N ARG A 115 -3.28 45.69 -19.21
CA ARG A 115 -1.84 45.40 -19.39
C ARG A 115 -0.93 46.04 -18.32
N GLU A 116 0.26 45.46 -18.10
CA GLU A 116 1.54 46.04 -18.58
C GLU A 116 2.78 45.27 -18.08
N GLN A 117 3.65 44.94 -19.02
CA GLN A 117 5.07 44.68 -18.82
C GLN A 117 5.82 46.01 -18.99
N ASN A 118 6.87 46.27 -18.21
CA ASN A 118 8.28 46.29 -18.67
C ASN A 118 9.22 47.11 -17.74
N LYS A 119 10.35 46.47 -17.39
CA LYS A 119 11.75 46.97 -17.28
C LYS A 119 12.10 48.25 -16.48
N SER A 120 13.00 48.06 -15.50
CA SER A 120 14.42 48.55 -15.46
C SER A 120 14.57 49.73 -14.48
N ALA A 121 15.68 50.03 -13.78
CA ALA A 121 17.03 49.49 -13.58
C ALA A 121 17.68 50.23 -12.37
N HIS A 122 18.87 49.78 -11.97
CA HIS A 122 19.88 50.42 -11.08
C HIS A 122 19.61 50.33 -9.55
N ALA A 123 20.59 50.10 -8.67
CA ALA A 123 22.04 50.29 -8.75
C ALA A 123 22.82 49.29 -7.86
N GLU A 124 24.10 49.14 -8.21
CA GLU A 124 25.16 48.45 -7.48
C GLU A 124 25.51 49.17 -6.16
N GLU A 125 26.00 48.41 -5.18
CA GLU A 125 27.23 48.73 -4.45
C GLU A 125 27.68 47.49 -3.66
N GLY A 126 28.92 47.05 -3.90
CA GLY A 126 29.53 45.93 -3.20
C GLY A 126 30.41 46.40 -2.03
N LEU A 127 30.74 45.48 -1.12
CA LEU A 127 32.07 45.47 -0.51
C LEU A 127 32.43 44.08 0.03
N SER A 128 33.63 43.65 -0.35
CA SER A 128 34.30 42.40 0.02
C SER A 128 35.09 42.57 1.31
N SER A 129 35.08 41.57 2.19
CA SER A 129 36.23 41.01 2.96
C SER A 129 35.67 40.00 3.96
N SER A 130 36.32 38.95 4.44
CA SER A 130 37.58 38.25 4.16
C SER A 130 37.45 36.88 4.85
N ARG A 131 38.10 35.86 4.29
CA ARG A 131 38.14 34.48 4.81
C ARG A 131 38.72 34.45 6.23
N SER A 132 38.09 33.66 7.10
CA SER A 132 38.81 32.96 8.16
C SER A 132 38.40 31.48 8.13
N GLU A 133 39.32 30.63 7.69
CA GLU A 133 39.22 29.18 7.76
C GLU A 133 39.44 28.77 9.22
N ARG A 134 38.40 28.26 9.87
CA ARG A 134 38.52 27.44 11.08
C ARG A 134 37.85 26.10 10.80
N GLY A 135 38.63 25.05 10.97
CA GLY A 135 38.22 23.68 10.71
C GLY A 135 37.01 23.29 11.54
N GLU A 136 35.93 22.95 10.85
CA GLU A 136 34.81 22.22 11.43
C GLU A 136 35.10 20.72 11.29
N GLY A 137 35.29 20.04 12.43
CA GLY A 137 35.10 18.59 12.50
C GLY A 137 33.68 18.22 12.04
N PRO A 138 33.37 16.93 11.77
CA PRO A 138 32.10 16.57 11.17
C PRO A 138 30.96 17.03 12.08
N SER A 139 30.25 18.07 11.63
CA SER A 139 29.06 18.57 12.29
C SER A 139 28.03 17.46 12.26
N ARG A 140 27.78 16.83 13.41
CA ARG A 140 26.65 15.92 13.55
C ARG A 140 25.40 16.78 13.34
N SER A 141 24.73 16.61 12.21
CA SER A 141 23.48 17.32 11.91
C SER A 141 22.52 17.14 13.09
N THR A 142 22.19 18.23 13.78
CA THR A 142 21.24 18.30 14.89
C THR A 142 19.80 18.42 14.43
N ALA A 143 19.55 18.39 13.11
CA ALA A 143 18.19 18.38 12.57
C ALA A 143 17.46 17.10 13.05
N PRO A 144 16.24 17.22 13.61
CA PRO A 144 15.45 16.06 13.98
C PRO A 144 15.23 15.21 12.74
N ARG A 145 15.65 13.95 12.81
CA ARG A 145 15.56 13.03 11.67
C ARG A 145 14.11 12.59 11.54
N SER A 146 13.44 13.09 10.51
CA SER A 146 12.08 12.66 10.17
C SER A 146 12.05 11.14 9.94
N PRO A 147 11.07 10.43 10.50
CA PRO A 147 10.90 9.01 10.22
C PRO A 147 10.50 8.80 8.76
N VAL A 148 10.91 7.66 8.23
CA VAL A 148 10.45 7.14 6.96
C VAL A 148 9.05 6.55 7.14
N ILE A 149 8.13 6.90 6.25
CA ILE A 149 6.83 6.24 6.17
C ILE A 149 6.89 5.13 5.13
N VAL A 150 6.61 3.90 5.56
CA VAL A 150 6.66 2.72 4.69
C VAL A 150 5.26 2.15 4.52
N LEU A 151 4.74 2.11 3.30
CA LEU A 151 3.44 1.51 2.97
C LEU A 151 3.67 0.16 2.32
N VAL A 152 3.25 -0.91 3.00
CA VAL A 152 3.40 -2.28 2.53
C VAL A 152 2.17 -2.70 1.74
N ARG A 153 2.39 -3.11 0.50
CA ARG A 153 1.37 -3.59 -0.45
C ARG A 153 0.09 -2.72 -0.44
N PRO A 154 0.18 -1.37 -0.55
CA PRO A 154 -1.01 -0.52 -0.58
C PRO A 154 -1.92 -0.92 -1.74
N GLN A 155 -3.24 -0.94 -1.48
CA GLN A 155 -4.20 -1.52 -2.44
C GLN A 155 -4.72 -0.50 -3.45
N LEU A 156 -4.73 0.79 -3.13
CA LEU A 156 -5.29 1.84 -3.98
C LEU A 156 -4.33 3.03 -4.05
N GLY A 157 -4.09 3.54 -5.26
CA GLY A 157 -3.28 4.75 -5.48
C GLY A 157 -3.80 5.97 -4.72
N GLU A 158 -5.12 6.12 -4.60
CA GLU A 158 -5.73 7.19 -3.80
C GLU A 158 -5.32 7.17 -2.33
N ASN A 159 -5.14 5.98 -1.74
CA ASN A 159 -4.73 5.86 -0.34
C ASN A 159 -3.27 6.25 -0.16
N ILE A 160 -2.43 5.99 -1.17
CA ILE A 160 -1.05 6.48 -1.22
C ILE A 160 -1.06 8.02 -1.26
N GLY A 161 -1.88 8.62 -2.13
CA GLY A 161 -2.03 10.08 -2.20
C GLY A 161 -2.52 10.69 -0.88
N LYS A 162 -3.58 10.13 -0.28
CA LYS A 162 -4.11 10.59 1.02
C LYS A 162 -3.07 10.44 2.14
N ALA A 163 -2.27 9.38 2.13
CA ALA A 163 -1.16 9.20 3.07
C ALA A 163 -0.07 10.26 2.86
N ALA A 164 0.33 10.53 1.62
CA ALA A 164 1.30 11.57 1.28
C ALA A 164 0.82 12.97 1.72
N ARG A 165 -0.46 13.27 1.53
CA ARG A 165 -1.08 14.50 2.05
C ARG A 165 -0.99 14.57 3.57
N ALA A 166 -1.34 13.48 4.25
CA ALA A 166 -1.26 13.40 5.71
C ALA A 166 0.18 13.58 6.21
N MET A 167 1.17 13.02 5.52
CA MET A 167 2.59 13.18 5.83
C MET A 167 3.02 14.65 5.73
N LEU A 168 2.70 15.31 4.61
CA LEU A 168 3.18 16.66 4.35
C LEU A 168 2.57 17.69 5.31
N ASN A 169 1.31 17.48 5.75
CA ASN A 169 0.69 18.31 6.79
C ASN A 169 1.52 18.40 8.09
N PHE A 170 2.38 17.42 8.34
CA PHE A 170 3.23 17.34 9.54
C PHE A 170 4.73 17.34 9.21
N GLY A 171 5.11 17.79 8.00
CA GLY A 171 6.52 17.94 7.61
C GLY A 171 7.26 16.63 7.27
N LEU A 172 6.55 15.51 7.11
CA LEU A 172 7.13 14.24 6.67
C LEU A 172 7.17 14.17 5.15
N THR A 173 8.32 13.80 4.59
CA THR A 173 8.51 13.77 3.12
C THR A 173 9.13 12.48 2.58
N GLU A 174 9.67 11.60 3.43
CA GLU A 174 10.28 10.35 3.00
C GLU A 174 9.23 9.21 2.99
N LEU A 175 8.75 8.87 1.79
CA LEU A 175 7.79 7.79 1.55
C LEU A 175 8.49 6.60 0.87
N ARG A 176 8.22 5.39 1.34
CA ARG A 176 8.63 4.14 0.69
C ARG A 176 7.43 3.24 0.46
N LEU A 177 7.36 2.65 -0.72
CA LEU A 177 6.30 1.73 -1.13
C LEU A 177 6.90 0.34 -1.31
N VAL A 178 6.34 -0.65 -0.63
CA VAL A 178 6.74 -2.06 -0.82
C VAL A 178 5.69 -2.75 -1.66
N ALA A 179 6.07 -3.22 -2.86
CA ALA A 179 5.19 -3.96 -3.77
C ALA A 179 3.75 -3.38 -3.88
N PRO A 180 3.57 -2.10 -4.27
CA PRO A 180 2.24 -1.50 -4.43
C PRO A 180 1.39 -2.29 -5.43
N ARG A 181 0.15 -2.64 -5.06
CA ARG A 181 -0.66 -3.61 -5.80
C ARG A 181 -0.89 -3.22 -7.27
N ASP A 182 -1.18 -1.95 -7.50
CA ASP A 182 -1.49 -1.40 -8.82
C ASP A 182 -0.24 -0.80 -9.51
N GLY A 183 0.96 -1.07 -8.96
CA GLY A 183 2.22 -0.52 -9.43
C GLY A 183 2.44 0.95 -9.06
N TRP A 184 3.61 1.46 -9.47
CA TRP A 184 4.04 2.85 -9.25
C TRP A 184 4.87 3.32 -10.46
N PRO A 185 4.75 4.59 -10.91
CA PRO A 185 3.85 5.64 -10.43
C PRO A 185 2.37 5.34 -10.71
N ASN A 186 1.47 5.87 -9.87
CA ASN A 186 0.02 5.66 -10.00
C ASN A 186 -0.73 7.00 -10.22
N PRO A 187 -1.43 7.19 -11.35
CA PRO A 187 -2.09 8.46 -11.67
C PRO A 187 -3.21 8.83 -10.69
N SER A 188 -3.81 7.87 -9.98
CA SER A 188 -4.82 8.15 -8.96
C SER A 188 -4.23 8.72 -7.65
N ALA A 189 -2.90 8.65 -7.46
CA ALA A 189 -2.26 9.17 -6.24
C ALA A 189 -2.13 10.70 -6.25
N GLY A 190 -1.81 11.31 -7.39
CA GLY A 190 -1.61 12.77 -7.51
C GLY A 190 -2.83 13.59 -7.06
N PRO A 191 -4.01 13.40 -7.68
CA PRO A 191 -5.22 14.13 -7.28
C PRO A 191 -5.57 13.95 -5.80
N ALA A 192 -5.35 12.74 -5.24
CA ALA A 192 -5.62 12.43 -3.85
C ALA A 192 -4.60 13.05 -2.87
N ALA A 193 -3.40 13.38 -3.33
CA ALA A 193 -2.36 14.04 -2.55
C ALA A 193 -2.62 15.54 -2.36
N ALA A 194 -3.42 16.16 -3.22
CA ALA A 194 -3.87 17.55 -3.11
C ALA A 194 -2.72 18.54 -2.81
N GLY A 195 -1.68 18.52 -3.64
CA GLY A 195 -0.50 19.40 -3.51
C GLY A 195 0.67 18.80 -2.73
N ALA A 196 0.55 17.57 -2.22
CA ALA A 196 1.67 16.84 -1.63
C ALA A 196 2.54 16.09 -2.65
N ASP A 197 2.71 16.66 -3.85
CA ASP A 197 3.42 16.06 -4.98
C ASP A 197 4.88 15.76 -4.64
N VAL A 198 5.54 16.63 -3.86
CA VAL A 198 6.93 16.44 -3.40
C VAL A 198 7.15 15.11 -2.67
N VAL A 199 6.14 14.60 -1.96
CA VAL A 199 6.23 13.32 -1.24
C VAL A 199 6.12 12.15 -2.22
N LEU A 200 5.25 12.28 -3.22
CA LEU A 200 5.06 11.25 -4.25
C LEU A 200 6.26 11.17 -5.21
N GLU A 201 6.81 12.31 -5.61
CA GLU A 201 7.98 12.42 -6.48
C GLU A 201 9.23 11.81 -5.84
N ARG A 202 9.36 11.96 -4.51
CA ARG A 202 10.46 11.38 -3.72
C ARG A 202 10.19 9.94 -3.27
N ALA A 203 9.01 9.40 -3.56
CA ALA A 203 8.66 8.06 -3.12
C ALA A 203 9.54 7.01 -3.81
N SER A 204 10.20 6.16 -3.01
CA SER A 204 10.96 5.02 -3.54
C SER A 204 10.15 3.73 -3.45
N VAL A 205 10.35 2.84 -4.42
CA VAL A 205 9.66 1.55 -4.51
C VAL A 205 10.66 0.44 -4.25
N HIS A 206 10.27 -0.53 -3.42
CA HIS A 206 11.08 -1.66 -2.99
C HIS A 206 10.32 -2.97 -3.21
N ASP A 207 11.05 -4.05 -3.44
CA ASP A 207 10.45 -5.37 -3.69
C ASP A 207 10.05 -6.05 -2.39
N SER A 208 10.74 -5.74 -1.28
CA SER A 208 10.48 -6.34 0.03
C SER A 208 10.53 -5.31 1.17
N LEU A 209 9.88 -5.65 2.28
CA LEU A 209 9.95 -4.82 3.48
C LEU A 209 11.38 -4.76 4.05
N ALA A 210 12.13 -5.86 3.98
CA ALA A 210 13.51 -5.92 4.47
C ALA A 210 14.42 -4.94 3.72
N GLU A 211 14.30 -4.84 2.41
CA GLU A 211 15.00 -3.84 1.59
C GLU A 211 14.57 -2.42 1.97
N ALA A 212 13.26 -2.19 2.06
CA ALA A 212 12.69 -0.88 2.36
C ALA A 212 13.03 -0.35 3.76
N VAL A 213 13.55 -1.16 4.68
CA VAL A 213 13.97 -0.73 6.03
C VAL A 213 15.44 -1.04 6.31
N GLY A 214 16.22 -1.46 5.31
CA GLY A 214 17.60 -1.93 5.51
C GLY A 214 18.57 -0.88 6.05
N ASP A 215 18.29 0.41 5.82
CA ASP A 215 19.04 1.55 6.38
C ASP A 215 18.43 2.12 7.68
N CYS A 216 17.34 1.52 8.18
CA CYS A 216 16.65 1.98 9.38
C CYS A 216 17.10 1.22 10.63
N THR A 217 17.63 1.95 11.61
CA THR A 217 17.99 1.41 12.93
C THR A 217 16.76 1.03 13.75
N HIS A 218 15.67 1.80 13.59
CA HIS A 218 14.45 1.65 14.38
C HIS A 218 13.26 1.40 13.46
N VAL A 219 12.62 0.23 13.58
CA VAL A 219 11.46 -0.12 12.76
C VAL A 219 10.24 -0.31 13.66
N TYR A 220 9.15 0.38 13.35
CA TYR A 220 7.90 0.36 14.10
C TYR A 220 6.77 -0.19 13.23
N ALA A 221 6.13 -1.28 13.65
CA ALA A 221 5.04 -1.89 12.88
C ALA A 221 3.67 -1.46 13.40
N THR A 222 2.82 -0.87 12.57
CA THR A 222 1.46 -0.48 12.95
C THR A 222 0.49 -1.66 12.79
N THR A 223 -0.17 -2.05 13.88
CA THR A 223 -1.19 -3.11 13.85
C THR A 223 -2.09 -3.02 15.08
N VAL A 224 -3.39 -3.20 14.87
CA VAL A 224 -4.36 -3.38 15.98
C VAL A 224 -4.50 -4.84 16.39
N ARG A 225 -3.99 -5.77 15.58
CA ARG A 225 -4.06 -7.21 15.83
C ARG A 225 -2.92 -7.62 16.76
N LYS A 226 -3.27 -8.28 17.87
CA LYS A 226 -2.35 -9.06 18.70
C LYS A 226 -1.89 -10.29 17.91
N ARG A 227 -0.92 -10.13 17.03
CA ARG A 227 -0.23 -11.25 16.40
C ARG A 227 0.60 -11.92 17.48
N GLY A 228 0.70 -13.25 17.51
CA GLY A 228 1.38 -14.03 18.55
C GLY A 228 2.89 -13.83 18.66
N VAL A 229 3.37 -12.62 18.37
CA VAL A 229 4.76 -12.16 18.43
C VAL A 229 4.91 -11.32 19.70
N THR A 230 5.84 -11.69 20.56
CA THR A 230 6.13 -10.98 21.81
C THR A 230 6.99 -9.75 21.51
N LYS A 231 6.36 -8.61 21.22
CA LYS A 231 7.05 -7.32 21.02
C LYS A 231 6.47 -6.25 21.94
N PRO A 232 7.27 -5.24 22.33
CA PRO A 232 6.75 -4.09 23.04
C PRO A 232 5.63 -3.44 22.21
N VAL A 233 4.53 -3.10 22.87
CA VAL A 233 3.40 -2.40 22.25
C VAL A 233 3.43 -0.95 22.75
N LEU A 234 3.57 -0.02 21.82
CA LEU A 234 3.61 1.41 22.06
C LEU A 234 2.34 2.08 21.53
N THR A 235 1.94 3.17 22.16
CA THR A 235 1.01 4.12 21.55
C THR A 235 1.74 4.96 20.50
N PRO A 236 1.02 5.62 19.57
CA PRO A 236 1.65 6.54 18.62
C PRO A 236 2.47 7.64 19.31
N GLU A 237 1.98 8.17 20.44
CA GLU A 237 2.72 9.13 21.27
C GLU A 237 4.04 8.56 21.81
N ALA A 238 4.01 7.36 22.39
CA ALA A 238 5.23 6.74 22.93
C ALA A 238 6.24 6.41 21.83
N ALA A 239 5.76 5.96 20.66
CA ALA A 239 6.61 5.72 19.49
C ALA A 239 7.23 7.03 18.97
N ALA A 240 6.46 8.11 18.91
CA ALA A 240 6.96 9.43 18.53
C ALA A 240 8.08 9.93 19.45
N ARG A 241 7.90 9.82 20.77
CA ARG A 241 8.94 10.16 21.75
C ARG A 241 10.21 9.32 21.56
N ALA A 242 10.06 8.01 21.32
CA ALA A 242 11.19 7.12 21.07
C ALA A 242 11.94 7.49 19.77
N ILE A 243 11.22 7.85 18.71
CA ILE A 243 11.80 8.31 17.42
C ILE A 243 12.65 9.57 17.60
N HIS A 244 12.21 10.52 18.42
CA HIS A 244 12.98 11.75 18.70
C HIS A 244 14.16 11.52 19.64
N ALA A 245 14.01 10.64 20.63
CA ALA A 245 15.03 10.41 21.65
C ALA A 245 16.16 9.49 21.19
N GLU A 246 15.85 8.47 20.38
CA GLU A 246 16.83 7.46 19.98
C GLU A 246 17.57 7.85 18.69
N PRO A 247 18.91 7.82 18.67
CA PRO A 247 19.67 8.11 17.46
C PRO A 247 19.49 7.00 16.43
N GLY A 248 19.61 7.36 15.14
CA GLY A 248 19.47 6.43 14.03
C GLY A 248 18.35 6.86 13.10
N LYS A 249 18.14 6.10 12.02
CA LYS A 249 17.03 6.33 11.09
C LYS A 249 15.84 5.48 11.51
N ALA A 250 14.67 6.08 11.62
CA ALA A 250 13.45 5.38 12.02
C ALA A 250 12.53 5.15 10.82
N ALA A 251 11.81 4.03 10.82
CA ALA A 251 10.73 3.73 9.88
C ALA A 251 9.44 3.37 10.63
N ILE A 252 8.32 3.92 10.17
CA ILE A 252 6.98 3.53 10.61
C ILE A 252 6.31 2.79 9.45
N VAL A 253 5.97 1.53 9.70
CA VAL A 253 5.48 0.59 8.70
C VAL A 253 3.99 0.41 8.84
N PHE A 254 3.28 0.57 7.72
CA PHE A 254 1.84 0.42 7.60
C PHE A 254 1.51 -0.71 6.63
N GLY A 255 0.62 -1.60 7.04
CA GLY A 255 0.18 -2.71 6.20
C GLY A 255 -0.98 -2.35 5.27
N PRO A 256 -1.38 -3.29 4.39
CA PRO A 256 -2.56 -3.14 3.53
C PRO A 256 -3.84 -2.91 4.33
N GLU A 257 -4.76 -2.16 3.75
CA GLU A 257 -6.01 -1.68 4.37
C GLU A 257 -6.88 -2.82 4.93
N ARG A 258 -6.90 -3.98 4.25
CA ARG A 258 -7.78 -5.09 4.63
C ARG A 258 -7.12 -6.11 5.56
N SER A 259 -5.86 -6.45 5.31
CA SER A 259 -5.16 -7.52 6.02
C SER A 259 -4.28 -7.02 7.15
N GLY A 260 -3.87 -5.75 7.11
CA GLY A 260 -2.70 -5.28 7.85
C GLY A 260 -1.43 -6.02 7.42
N LEU A 261 -0.37 -5.86 8.20
CA LEU A 261 0.93 -6.49 7.97
C LEU A 261 0.85 -8.03 7.95
N GLU A 262 1.94 -8.74 7.72
CA GLU A 262 2.08 -10.18 7.94
C GLU A 262 2.87 -10.45 9.21
N THR A 263 2.86 -11.68 9.72
CA THR A 263 3.58 -12.01 10.97
C THR A 263 5.07 -11.75 10.82
N ASP A 264 5.64 -12.13 9.67
CA ASP A 264 7.07 -11.97 9.37
C ASP A 264 7.46 -10.51 9.19
N GLU A 265 6.54 -9.68 8.66
CA GLU A 265 6.73 -8.23 8.57
C GLU A 265 6.74 -7.57 9.95
N VAL A 266 5.85 -8.02 10.84
CA VAL A 266 5.90 -7.58 12.25
C VAL A 266 7.15 -8.11 12.94
N ALA A 267 7.69 -9.27 12.52
CA ALA A 267 8.93 -9.84 13.04
C ALA A 267 10.18 -8.99 12.72
N LEU A 268 10.15 -8.13 11.70
CA LEU A 268 11.23 -7.17 11.41
C LEU A 268 11.22 -5.94 12.34
N ALA A 269 10.09 -5.60 12.96
CA ALA A 269 9.96 -4.38 13.76
C ALA A 269 10.58 -4.49 15.16
N ARG A 270 11.17 -3.42 15.71
CA ARG A 270 11.57 -3.36 17.12
C ARG A 270 10.36 -3.35 18.05
N ALA A 271 9.31 -2.63 17.68
CA ALA A 271 8.10 -2.47 18.47
C ALA A 271 6.84 -2.41 17.59
N ILE A 272 5.70 -2.75 18.20
CA ILE A 272 4.39 -2.59 17.60
C ILE A 272 3.83 -1.23 18.02
N VAL A 273 3.22 -0.52 17.09
CA VAL A 273 2.45 0.70 17.36
C VAL A 273 0.97 0.38 17.23
N THR A 274 0.24 0.52 18.33
CA THR A 274 -1.21 0.30 18.38
C THR A 274 -1.90 1.61 18.70
N VAL A 275 -2.71 2.10 17.77
CA VAL A 275 -3.56 3.26 18.01
C VAL A 275 -4.70 2.84 18.96
N PRO A 276 -4.93 3.56 20.09
CA PRO A 276 -6.05 3.28 20.97
C PRO A 276 -7.36 3.72 20.32
N ILE A 277 -8.01 2.79 19.62
CA ILE A 277 -9.31 2.99 18.97
C ILE A 277 -10.40 2.16 19.64
N ASN A 278 -11.66 2.45 19.32
CA ASN A 278 -12.80 1.68 19.80
C ASN A 278 -12.65 0.18 19.46
N PRO A 279 -12.56 -0.72 20.45
CA PRO A 279 -12.41 -2.16 20.21
C PRO A 279 -13.59 -2.77 19.44
N ALA A 280 -14.79 -2.18 19.53
CA ALA A 280 -15.96 -2.64 18.80
C ALA A 280 -15.91 -2.31 17.30
N PHE A 281 -15.05 -1.36 16.88
CA PHE A 281 -14.90 -0.95 15.49
C PHE A 281 -13.46 -0.52 15.19
N ALA A 282 -12.57 -1.52 15.13
CA ALA A 282 -11.14 -1.30 14.94
C ALA A 282 -10.73 -1.25 13.45
N SER A 283 -11.30 -0.31 12.68
CA SER A 283 -11.12 -0.20 11.22
C SER A 283 -10.67 1.19 10.78
N LEU A 284 -9.43 1.57 11.09
CA LEU A 284 -8.83 2.79 10.55
C LEU A 284 -8.45 2.62 9.08
N ASN A 285 -8.72 3.64 8.27
CA ASN A 285 -8.16 3.76 6.93
C ASN A 285 -6.62 3.95 7.01
N LEU A 286 -5.88 3.52 5.97
CA LEU A 286 -4.43 3.70 5.88
C LEU A 286 -3.98 5.15 6.14
N ALA A 287 -4.58 6.12 5.45
CA ALA A 287 -4.25 7.53 5.62
C ALA A 287 -4.60 8.04 7.03
N GLN A 288 -5.63 7.49 7.68
CA GLN A 288 -5.96 7.81 9.07
C GLN A 288 -4.94 7.22 10.05
N ALA A 289 -4.39 6.05 9.78
CA ALA A 289 -3.31 5.51 10.60
C ALA A 289 -2.03 6.38 10.44
N VAL A 290 -1.70 6.75 9.19
CA VAL A 290 -0.55 7.61 8.88
C VAL A 290 -0.69 8.97 9.55
N ILE A 291 -1.86 9.63 9.44
CA ILE A 291 -2.06 10.97 9.99
C ILE A 291 -1.92 11.00 11.51
N LEU A 292 -2.37 9.97 12.22
CA LEU A 292 -2.25 9.89 13.69
C LEU A 292 -0.79 9.74 14.13
N CYS A 293 -0.02 8.90 13.46
CA CYS A 293 1.42 8.76 13.73
C CYS A 293 2.20 10.03 13.37
N ALA A 294 1.88 10.65 12.23
CA ALA A 294 2.52 11.89 11.80
C ALA A 294 2.21 13.05 12.75
N TYR A 295 0.96 13.16 13.20
CA TYR A 295 0.53 14.14 14.19
C TYR A 295 1.28 13.99 15.52
N GLU A 296 1.30 12.78 16.09
CA GLU A 296 2.01 12.55 17.35
C GLU A 296 3.52 12.77 17.22
N TRP A 297 4.10 12.44 16.06
CA TRP A 297 5.50 12.76 15.78
C TRP A 297 5.75 14.28 15.77
N SER A 298 4.88 15.06 15.12
CA SER A 298 5.03 16.53 15.08
C SER A 298 4.86 17.20 16.44
N LYS A 299 4.00 16.66 17.31
CA LYS A 299 3.80 17.17 18.68
C LYS A 299 5.02 16.99 19.57
N ALA A 300 5.83 15.98 19.28
CA ALA A 300 6.98 15.59 20.10
C ALA A 300 8.30 16.23 19.62
N GLN A 301 8.24 17.09 18.59
CA GLN A 301 9.36 17.94 18.14
C GLN A 301 9.70 19.04 19.15
#